data_AF-A0A9E8MX59-F1
#
_entry.id   AF-A0A9E8MX59-F1
#
_cell.length_a   1.000
_cell.length_b   1.000
_cell.length_c   1.000
_cell.angle_alpha   90.00
_cell.angle_beta   90.00
_cell.angle_gamma   90.00
#
_symmetry.space_group_name_H-M   'P 1'
#
loop_
_entity.id
_entity.type
_entity.pdbx_description
1 polymer ?
#
loop_
_entity_poly.entity_id
_entity_poly.type
_entity_poly.pdbx_seq_one_letter_code
_entity_poly.pdbx_strand_id
1 'polypeptide(L)'
;MPNRESGYTAKIGAGKNSGKIRYSLVYDYADENYNINDLGILFRNNYSNVSADVSYRIFEPTSFFNQMYLGSWFNYNQLANPNTYTGANTGFNFNGQTKKLHNFGINANWNIGKQYDYFEPRNGFDSYFITEDYAQANTWMSSNYNLFFALDANMGYGRFLDDDRQNFNNWWFGLNPRFKFNDNFLMVLGFEYDDYSGDRGYVNGQEIDDRIIFGQRDRIDIEASIYGSYNFNSFNALTLSFRNYLSTVTYDNSMYVLQDNGYLKESQVYTKSTISNAPDYSPRY
;
A
#
# COMPACT_ATOMS: atom_id res chain seq x y z
N MET A 1 -7.80 -38.03 -0.26
CA MET A 1 -7.69 -36.56 -0.22
C MET A 1 -9.06 -36.05 0.19
N PRO A 2 -9.19 -35.22 1.23
CA PRO A 2 -10.51 -34.73 1.63
C PRO A 2 -11.10 -33.91 0.48
N ASN A 3 -12.41 -34.04 0.24
CA ASN A 3 -13.16 -33.29 -0.75
C ASN A 3 -12.88 -31.77 -0.61
N ARG A 4 -12.11 -31.20 -1.53
CA ARG A 4 -12.13 -29.74 -1.71
C ARG A 4 -13.42 -29.39 -2.42
N GLU A 5 -14.27 -28.61 -1.78
CA GLU A 5 -15.43 -28.02 -2.44
C GLU A 5 -14.94 -27.13 -3.59
N SER A 6 -15.64 -27.19 -4.72
CA SER A 6 -15.32 -26.33 -5.87
C SER A 6 -15.77 -24.91 -5.55
N GLY A 7 -14.84 -23.95 -5.61
CA GLY A 7 -15.15 -22.53 -5.48
C GLY A 7 -15.45 -21.87 -6.83
N TYR A 8 -16.18 -20.76 -6.79
CA TYR A 8 -16.61 -19.99 -7.96
C TYR A 8 -16.15 -18.54 -7.88
N THR A 9 -15.96 -17.95 -9.06
CA THR A 9 -15.69 -16.52 -9.21
C THR A 9 -16.53 -15.96 -10.36
N ALA A 10 -16.91 -14.69 -10.24
CA ALA A 10 -17.61 -13.95 -11.28
C ALA A 10 -17.10 -12.52 -11.35
N LYS A 11 -16.99 -11.99 -12.57
CA LYS A 11 -16.64 -10.60 -12.83
C LYS A 11 -17.60 -10.03 -13.88
N ILE A 12 -18.23 -8.92 -13.57
CA ILE A 12 -19.14 -8.20 -14.47
C ILE A 12 -18.66 -6.75 -14.53
N GLY A 13 -18.57 -6.17 -15.73
CA GLY A 13 -18.12 -4.79 -15.88
C GLY A 13 -18.77 -4.07 -17.05
N ALA A 14 -19.00 -2.77 -16.88
CA ALA A 14 -19.50 -1.88 -17.92
C ALA A 14 -18.74 -0.54 -17.87
N GLY A 15 -18.50 0.08 -19.01
CA GLY A 15 -17.77 1.34 -19.03
C GLY A 15 -17.49 1.88 -20.42
N LYS A 16 -16.92 3.09 -20.45
CA LYS A 16 -16.42 3.76 -21.64
C LYS A 16 -14.91 3.92 -21.53
N ASN A 17 -14.18 3.34 -22.48
CA ASN A 17 -12.71 3.39 -22.52
C ASN A 17 -12.15 4.29 -23.63
N SER A 18 -12.99 5.04 -24.34
CA SER A 18 -12.61 5.89 -25.48
C SER A 18 -12.81 7.38 -25.19
N GLY A 19 -12.11 8.25 -25.94
CA GLY A 19 -12.17 9.70 -25.75
C GLY A 19 -11.45 10.19 -24.48
N LYS A 20 -11.70 11.46 -24.14
CA LYS A 20 -11.07 12.15 -23.00
C LYS A 20 -11.67 11.73 -21.66
N ILE A 21 -13.00 11.65 -21.57
CA ILE A 21 -13.71 11.16 -20.37
C ILE A 21 -13.95 9.66 -20.51
N ARG A 22 -13.41 8.90 -19.56
CA ARG A 22 -13.53 7.44 -19.48
C ARG A 22 -14.02 7.05 -18.10
N TYR A 23 -14.81 5.99 -18.02
CA TYR A 23 -15.34 5.51 -16.75
C TYR A 23 -15.58 4.00 -16.81
N SER A 24 -15.58 3.35 -15.66
CA SER A 24 -15.92 1.93 -15.50
C SER A 24 -16.67 1.72 -14.20
N LEU A 25 -17.55 0.72 -14.22
CA LEU A 25 -18.15 0.10 -13.05
C LEU A 25 -17.91 -1.41 -13.17
N VAL A 26 -17.32 -2.00 -12.14
CA VAL A 26 -16.94 -3.42 -12.10
C VAL A 26 -17.47 -4.03 -10.81
N TYR A 27 -18.04 -5.21 -10.93
CA TYR A 27 -18.40 -6.08 -9.81
C TYR A 27 -17.52 -7.33 -9.88
N ASP A 28 -16.81 -7.62 -8.79
CA ASP A 28 -15.89 -8.74 -8.63
C ASP A 28 -16.35 -9.62 -7.46
N TYR A 29 -16.47 -10.93 -7.69
CA TYR A 29 -16.94 -11.91 -6.71
C TYR A 29 -16.04 -13.14 -6.69
N ALA A 30 -15.73 -13.62 -5.49
CA ALA A 30 -15.23 -14.97 -5.24
C ALA A 30 -15.78 -15.50 -3.92
N ASP A 31 -16.19 -16.75 -3.89
CA ASP A 31 -16.60 -17.40 -2.64
C ASP A 31 -15.41 -17.77 -1.74
N GLU A 32 -15.71 -18.33 -0.56
CA GLU A 32 -14.71 -18.77 0.42
C GLU A 32 -13.97 -20.06 0.02
N ASN A 33 -14.51 -20.85 -0.90
CA ASN A 33 -13.89 -22.09 -1.37
C ASN A 33 -12.96 -21.87 -2.57
N TYR A 34 -12.98 -20.68 -3.16
CA TYR A 34 -12.18 -20.33 -4.33
C TYR A 34 -10.69 -20.42 -4.01
N ASN A 35 -9.99 -21.29 -4.73
CA ASN A 35 -8.55 -21.51 -4.59
C ASN A 35 -7.93 -21.85 -5.96
N ILE A 36 -7.00 -21.02 -6.41
CA ILE A 36 -6.28 -21.18 -7.69
C ILE A 36 -4.79 -21.46 -7.51
N ASN A 37 -4.39 -21.92 -6.32
CA ASN A 37 -2.98 -22.05 -5.94
C ASN A 37 -2.20 -23.14 -6.72
N ASP A 38 -2.86 -23.87 -7.62
CA ASP A 38 -2.19 -24.83 -8.50
C ASP A 38 -1.40 -24.13 -9.63
N LEU A 39 -1.69 -22.86 -9.94
CA LEU A 39 -1.01 -22.06 -10.98
C LEU A 39 -0.60 -20.64 -10.53
N GLY A 40 -0.80 -20.29 -9.25
CA GLY A 40 -0.50 -18.96 -8.73
C GLY A 40 -0.56 -18.88 -7.21
N ILE A 41 -0.48 -17.67 -6.67
CA ILE A 41 -0.70 -17.39 -5.25
C ILE A 41 -2.00 -16.59 -5.14
N LEU A 42 -3.00 -17.14 -4.45
CA LEU A 42 -4.20 -16.44 -4.04
C LEU A 42 -3.98 -15.85 -2.65
N PHE A 43 -3.91 -14.52 -2.57
CA PHE A 43 -3.74 -13.81 -1.30
C PHE A 43 -5.05 -13.66 -0.50
N ARG A 44 -6.20 -13.66 -1.19
CA ARG A 44 -7.53 -13.51 -0.58
C ARG A 44 -8.63 -14.17 -1.41
N ASN A 45 -9.45 -14.99 -0.75
CA ASN A 45 -10.75 -15.49 -1.21
C ASN A 45 -11.89 -14.72 -0.49
N ASN A 46 -13.14 -15.15 -0.68
CA ASN A 46 -14.32 -14.63 0.02
C ASN A 46 -14.52 -13.10 -0.10
N TYR A 47 -14.88 -12.61 -1.28
CA TYR A 47 -15.14 -11.20 -1.52
C TYR A 47 -16.29 -10.93 -2.49
N SER A 48 -16.97 -9.81 -2.29
CA SER A 48 -18.01 -9.26 -3.15
C SER A 48 -17.82 -7.74 -3.23
N ASN A 49 -17.12 -7.29 -4.27
CA ASN A 49 -16.61 -5.93 -4.37
C ASN A 49 -17.23 -5.20 -5.55
N VAL A 50 -17.50 -3.92 -5.36
CA VAL A 50 -17.90 -2.99 -6.43
C VAL A 50 -16.83 -1.93 -6.55
N SER A 51 -16.31 -1.74 -7.75
CA SER A 51 -15.31 -0.72 -8.09
C SER A 51 -15.86 0.20 -9.17
N ALA A 52 -15.69 1.50 -8.99
CA ALA A 52 -16.05 2.51 -9.96
C ALA A 52 -14.86 3.44 -10.23
N ASP A 53 -14.62 3.78 -11.48
CA ASP A 53 -13.54 4.67 -11.88
C ASP A 53 -14.05 5.73 -12.84
N VAL A 54 -13.48 6.93 -12.74
CA VAL A 54 -13.64 7.99 -13.72
C VAL A 54 -12.29 8.64 -14.00
N SER A 55 -12.01 8.93 -15.26
CA SER A 55 -10.81 9.66 -15.63
C SER A 55 -11.04 10.63 -16.77
N TYR A 56 -10.31 11.74 -16.73
CA TYR A 56 -10.14 12.69 -17.80
C TYR A 56 -8.69 12.63 -18.29
N ARG A 57 -8.51 12.38 -19.59
CA ARG A 57 -7.20 12.16 -20.21
C ARG A 57 -6.98 13.06 -21.41
N ILE A 58 -5.82 13.68 -21.46
CA ILE A 58 -5.31 14.45 -22.60
C ILE A 58 -4.17 13.63 -23.20
N PHE A 59 -4.35 13.19 -24.44
CA PHE A 59 -3.35 12.45 -25.21
C PHE A 59 -2.61 13.34 -26.21
N GLU A 60 -3.25 14.44 -26.63
CA GLU A 60 -2.69 15.38 -27.58
C GLU A 60 -2.03 16.56 -26.85
N PRO A 61 -0.89 17.06 -27.33
CA PRO A 61 -0.19 18.13 -26.65
C PRO A 61 -1.01 19.44 -26.60
N THR A 62 -1.13 20.07 -25.42
CA THR A 62 -1.78 21.39 -25.22
C THR A 62 -0.76 22.53 -25.21
N SER A 63 -1.08 23.73 -24.72
CA SER A 63 -0.06 24.78 -24.53
C SER A 63 0.97 24.42 -23.45
N PHE A 64 0.58 23.65 -22.43
CA PHE A 64 1.43 23.35 -21.27
C PHE A 64 1.86 21.88 -21.18
N PHE A 65 0.97 20.94 -21.53
CA PHE A 65 1.21 19.51 -21.39
C PHE A 65 1.47 18.82 -22.72
N ASN A 66 2.29 17.77 -22.72
CA ASN A 66 2.33 16.75 -23.77
C ASN A 66 1.21 15.72 -23.56
N GLN A 67 1.00 15.34 -22.30
CA GLN A 67 -0.09 14.49 -21.86
C GLN A 67 -0.49 14.83 -20.43
N MET A 68 -1.72 14.52 -20.07
CA MET A 68 -2.25 14.72 -18.72
C MET A 68 -3.29 13.64 -18.41
N TYR A 69 -3.27 13.16 -17.17
CA TYR A 69 -4.24 12.26 -16.61
C TYR A 69 -4.78 12.85 -15.31
N LEU A 70 -6.09 12.79 -15.17
CA LEU A 70 -6.82 13.04 -13.93
C LEU A 70 -7.77 11.88 -13.73
N GLY A 71 -7.76 11.24 -12.58
CA GLY A 71 -8.63 10.12 -12.30
C GLY A 71 -9.03 10.05 -10.84
N SER A 72 -10.19 9.47 -10.62
CA SER A 72 -10.67 9.11 -9.29
C SER A 72 -11.32 7.74 -9.38
N TRP A 73 -11.24 7.00 -8.29
CA TRP A 73 -11.84 5.68 -8.18
C TRP A 73 -12.50 5.54 -6.82
N PHE A 74 -13.45 4.62 -6.73
CA PHE A 74 -14.16 4.26 -5.51
C PHE A 74 -14.32 2.75 -5.45
N ASN A 75 -14.04 2.15 -4.30
CA ASN A 75 -14.34 0.75 -4.04
C ASN A 75 -15.26 0.62 -2.84
N TYR A 76 -16.20 -0.30 -2.94
CA TYR A 76 -17.05 -0.79 -1.86
C TYR A 76 -16.81 -2.29 -1.71
N ASN A 77 -16.34 -2.71 -0.54
CA ASN A 77 -15.83 -4.05 -0.31
C ASN A 77 -16.70 -4.79 0.70
N GLN A 78 -16.97 -6.07 0.42
CA GLN A 78 -17.71 -6.96 1.29
C GLN A 78 -17.09 -8.36 1.30
N LEU A 79 -17.37 -9.15 2.33
CA LEU A 79 -17.22 -10.60 2.28
C LEU A 79 -18.37 -11.19 1.46
N ALA A 80 -18.12 -12.19 0.62
CA ALA A 80 -19.17 -12.89 -0.10
C ALA A 80 -20.07 -13.71 0.83
N ASN A 81 -19.46 -14.41 1.79
CA ASN A 81 -20.10 -15.08 2.92
C ASN A 81 -19.53 -14.45 4.21
N PRO A 82 -20.34 -13.83 5.09
CA PRO A 82 -21.80 -13.83 5.17
C PRO A 82 -22.48 -12.61 4.49
N ASN A 83 -21.92 -12.06 3.41
CA ASN A 83 -22.40 -10.82 2.79
C ASN A 83 -22.36 -9.62 3.76
N THR A 84 -21.18 -9.35 4.31
CA THR A 84 -20.97 -8.27 5.27
C THR A 84 -19.98 -7.24 4.74
N TYR A 85 -20.24 -5.98 5.05
CA TYR A 85 -19.37 -4.86 4.69
C TYR A 85 -18.00 -4.97 5.37
N THR A 86 -16.94 -4.76 4.60
CA THR A 86 -15.56 -4.75 5.13
C THR A 86 -14.86 -3.40 4.98
N GLY A 87 -15.35 -2.51 4.12
CA GLY A 87 -14.69 -1.23 3.93
C GLY A 87 -15.07 -0.55 2.63
N ALA A 88 -14.80 0.75 2.57
CA ALA A 88 -14.94 1.56 1.38
C ALA A 88 -13.75 2.49 1.27
N ASN A 89 -13.23 2.69 0.06
CA ASN A 89 -12.15 3.63 -0.15
C ASN A 89 -12.29 4.34 -1.48
N THR A 90 -11.68 5.52 -1.57
CA THR A 90 -11.60 6.31 -2.79
C THR A 90 -10.19 6.82 -2.98
N GLY A 91 -9.84 7.09 -4.23
CA GLY A 91 -8.57 7.71 -4.55
C GLY A 91 -8.70 8.79 -5.59
N PHE A 92 -7.65 9.60 -5.66
CA PHE A 92 -7.43 10.62 -6.66
C PHE A 92 -6.02 10.46 -7.22
N ASN A 93 -5.88 10.58 -8.53
CA ASN A 93 -4.60 10.55 -9.21
C ASN A 93 -4.58 11.64 -10.27
N PHE A 94 -3.58 12.49 -10.19
CA PHE A 94 -3.21 13.43 -11.23
C PHE A 94 -1.78 13.13 -11.66
N ASN A 95 -1.53 13.14 -12.97
CA ASN A 95 -0.17 13.19 -13.49
C ASN A 95 -0.13 13.95 -14.82
N GLY A 96 0.97 14.65 -15.07
CA GLY A 96 1.14 15.45 -16.27
C GLY A 96 2.59 15.48 -16.73
N GLN A 97 2.79 15.52 -18.04
CA GLN A 97 4.10 15.72 -18.64
C GLN A 97 4.16 17.09 -19.32
N THR A 98 5.11 17.93 -18.92
CA THR A 98 5.36 19.24 -19.53
C THR A 98 5.95 19.12 -20.94
N LYS A 99 5.94 20.21 -21.71
CA LYS A 99 6.65 20.28 -23.01
C LYS A 99 8.13 19.94 -22.96
N LYS A 100 8.76 20.16 -21.80
CA LYS A 100 10.19 19.89 -21.58
C LYS A 100 10.46 18.46 -21.08
N LEU A 101 9.45 17.58 -21.11
CA LEU A 101 9.53 16.18 -20.68
C LEU A 101 9.78 15.99 -19.18
N HIS A 102 9.46 16.99 -18.35
CA HIS A 102 9.31 16.80 -16.91
C HIS A 102 7.93 16.22 -16.61
N ASN A 103 7.88 15.22 -15.75
CA ASN A 103 6.65 14.59 -15.26
C ASN A 103 6.44 14.98 -13.79
N PHE A 104 5.20 15.07 -13.37
CA PHE A 104 4.84 15.26 -11.98
C PHE A 104 3.42 14.76 -11.74
N GLY A 105 3.09 14.47 -10.49
CA GLY A 105 1.78 13.98 -10.14
C GLY A 105 1.49 14.04 -8.66
N ILE A 106 0.21 13.82 -8.36
CA ILE A 106 -0.34 13.74 -7.02
C ILE A 106 -1.22 12.50 -6.96
N ASN A 107 -1.08 11.75 -5.89
CA ASN A 107 -1.89 10.60 -5.54
C ASN A 107 -2.48 10.85 -4.17
N ALA A 108 -3.78 10.66 -3.99
CA ALA A 108 -4.40 10.68 -2.68
C ALA A 108 -5.33 9.48 -2.53
N ASN A 109 -5.41 8.91 -1.33
CA ASN A 109 -6.28 7.79 -1.01
C ASN A 109 -6.98 8.10 0.30
N TRP A 110 -8.24 7.69 0.40
CA TRP A 110 -9.04 7.83 1.60
C TRP A 110 -9.87 6.57 1.82
N ASN A 111 -9.67 5.93 2.96
CA ASN A 111 -10.59 4.92 3.50
C ASN A 111 -11.74 5.64 4.20
N ILE A 112 -12.96 5.43 3.73
CA ILE A 112 -14.15 6.17 4.18
C ILE A 112 -14.87 5.34 5.24
N GLY A 113 -15.02 5.90 6.44
CA GLY A 113 -15.67 5.26 7.57
C GLY A 113 -14.95 4.00 8.05
N LYS A 114 -15.70 3.09 8.69
CA LYS A 114 -15.15 1.88 9.31
C LYS A 114 -14.61 0.90 8.27
N GLN A 115 -13.38 0.45 8.48
CA GLN A 115 -12.75 -0.65 7.78
C GLN A 115 -12.61 -1.83 8.74
N TYR A 116 -12.96 -3.02 8.27
CA TYR A 116 -12.94 -4.25 9.04
C TYR A 116 -11.84 -5.14 8.46
N ASP A 117 -10.71 -5.20 9.15
CA ASP A 117 -9.57 -6.02 8.76
C ASP A 117 -9.62 -7.38 9.45
N TYR A 118 -10.09 -8.40 8.72
CA TYR A 118 -10.16 -9.78 9.20
C TYR A 118 -8.80 -10.52 9.12
N PHE A 119 -7.78 -9.91 8.52
CA PHE A 119 -6.44 -10.50 8.37
C PHE A 119 -5.51 -10.12 9.50
N GLU A 120 -5.59 -8.87 9.96
CA GLU A 120 -4.70 -8.34 10.99
C GLU A 120 -4.72 -9.19 12.29
N PRO A 121 -5.84 -9.76 12.77
CA PRO A 121 -5.84 -10.62 13.96
C PRO A 121 -5.17 -12.00 13.80
N ARG A 122 -4.89 -12.44 12.57
CA ARG A 122 -4.20 -13.72 12.24
C ARG A 122 -4.82 -15.00 12.82
N ASN A 123 -6.13 -15.03 13.01
CA ASN A 123 -6.86 -16.15 13.61
C ASN A 123 -7.81 -16.86 12.63
N GLY A 124 -7.46 -16.91 11.34
CA GLY A 124 -8.30 -17.63 10.36
C GLY A 124 -9.64 -16.96 10.04
N PHE A 125 -9.74 -15.64 10.19
CA PHE A 125 -10.92 -14.80 9.92
C PHE A 125 -12.03 -14.84 10.98
N ASP A 126 -11.79 -15.44 12.15
CA ASP A 126 -12.77 -15.50 13.25
C ASP A 126 -12.98 -14.15 13.95
N SER A 127 -12.10 -13.18 13.70
CA SER A 127 -12.21 -11.82 14.25
C SER A 127 -11.71 -10.78 13.26
N TYR A 128 -11.99 -9.51 13.55
CA TYR A 128 -11.55 -8.38 12.75
C TYR A 128 -11.03 -7.25 13.62
N PHE A 129 -10.08 -6.48 13.10
CA PHE A 129 -9.63 -5.23 13.67
C PHE A 129 -10.31 -4.07 12.96
N ILE A 130 -10.95 -3.17 13.71
CA ILE A 130 -11.56 -1.97 13.16
C ILE A 130 -10.51 -0.86 13.08
N THR A 131 -10.36 -0.32 11.88
CA THR A 131 -9.82 1.01 11.66
C THR A 131 -10.92 1.90 11.08
N GLU A 132 -10.77 3.22 11.16
CA GLU A 132 -11.77 4.14 10.64
C GLU A 132 -11.18 4.99 9.50
N ASP A 133 -11.58 6.25 9.40
CA ASP A 133 -11.15 7.13 8.34
C ASP A 133 -9.62 7.27 8.32
N TYR A 134 -9.01 6.91 7.18
CA TYR A 134 -7.58 7.06 6.94
C TYR A 134 -7.39 7.80 5.63
N ALA A 135 -6.64 8.88 5.64
CA ALA A 135 -6.32 9.63 4.45
C ALA A 135 -4.81 9.74 4.27
N GLN A 136 -4.38 9.61 3.03
CA GLN A 136 -3.00 9.81 2.65
C GLN A 136 -2.86 10.53 1.31
N ALA A 137 -1.76 11.24 1.14
CA ALA A 137 -1.40 11.88 -0.11
C ALA A 137 0.10 11.77 -0.39
N ASN A 138 0.44 11.58 -1.66
CA ASN A 138 1.80 11.55 -2.19
C ASN A 138 1.88 12.52 -3.37
N THR A 139 2.94 13.32 -3.44
CA THR A 139 3.30 14.09 -4.63
C THR A 139 4.64 13.62 -5.13
N TRP A 140 4.83 13.65 -6.44
CA TRP A 140 6.09 13.22 -7.05
C TRP A 140 6.44 14.08 -8.27
N MET A 141 7.72 14.07 -8.62
CA MET A 141 8.25 14.69 -9.82
C MET A 141 9.37 13.83 -10.41
N SER A 142 9.44 13.79 -11.73
CA SER A 142 10.55 13.20 -12.48
C SER A 142 11.01 14.21 -13.52
N SER A 143 12.25 14.69 -13.41
CA SER A 143 12.79 15.60 -14.41
C SER A 143 13.14 14.86 -15.71
N ASN A 144 13.59 15.58 -16.75
CA ASN A 144 13.73 14.99 -18.08
C ASN A 144 14.90 14.00 -18.12
N TYR A 145 14.58 12.71 -18.33
CA TYR A 145 15.56 11.62 -18.33
C TYR A 145 16.51 11.59 -19.54
N ASN A 146 16.35 12.52 -20.49
CA ASN A 146 17.32 12.72 -21.57
C ASN A 146 18.51 13.59 -21.16
N LEU A 147 18.42 14.29 -20.03
CA LEU A 147 19.51 15.12 -19.51
C LEU A 147 20.56 14.26 -18.82
N PHE A 148 21.79 14.78 -18.75
CA PHE A 148 22.87 14.18 -17.97
C PHE A 148 22.41 13.96 -16.52
N PHE A 149 21.88 15.01 -15.88
CA PHE A 149 21.31 14.94 -14.54
C PHE A 149 19.79 14.99 -14.62
N ALA A 150 19.16 14.04 -13.95
CA ALA A 150 17.74 14.06 -13.66
C ALA A 150 17.48 13.71 -12.19
N LEU A 151 16.29 14.04 -11.70
CA LEU A 151 15.85 13.76 -10.35
C LEU A 151 14.46 13.16 -10.43
N ASP A 152 14.29 11.97 -9.85
CA ASP A 152 13.00 11.49 -9.41
C ASP A 152 12.89 11.73 -7.90
N ALA A 153 11.77 12.27 -7.44
CA ALA A 153 11.54 12.53 -6.05
C ALA A 153 10.06 12.42 -5.73
N ASN A 154 9.75 11.89 -4.56
CA ASN A 154 8.40 11.84 -4.03
C ASN A 154 8.41 12.17 -2.54
N MET A 155 7.26 12.64 -2.07
CA MET A 155 6.99 12.74 -0.65
C MET A 155 5.52 12.52 -0.41
N GLY A 156 5.19 11.95 0.73
CA GLY A 156 3.81 11.81 1.14
C GLY A 156 3.63 11.75 2.64
N TYR A 157 2.37 11.81 3.01
CA TYR A 157 1.91 11.76 4.38
C TYR A 157 0.57 11.05 4.49
N GLY A 158 0.39 10.27 5.55
CA GLY A 158 -0.82 9.56 5.87
C GLY A 158 -1.16 9.67 7.35
N ARG A 159 -2.46 9.71 7.66
CA ARG A 159 -2.99 9.74 9.03
C ARG A 159 -4.37 9.14 9.12
N PHE A 160 -4.71 8.64 10.31
CA PHE A 160 -6.11 8.43 10.66
C PHE A 160 -6.78 9.79 10.94
N LEU A 161 -8.06 9.89 10.61
CA LEU A 161 -8.94 11.03 10.91
C LEU A 161 -9.86 10.75 12.10
N ASP A 162 -9.70 9.57 12.72
CA ASP A 162 -10.36 9.13 13.95
C ASP A 162 -9.67 9.71 15.19
N ASP A 163 -10.46 10.11 16.17
CA ASP A 163 -10.03 10.68 17.45
C ASP A 163 -9.19 9.67 18.26
N ASP A 164 -9.52 8.39 18.21
CA ASP A 164 -8.82 7.34 18.96
C ASP A 164 -7.46 6.95 18.36
N ARG A 165 -7.16 7.45 17.15
CA ARG A 165 -5.94 7.15 16.38
C ARG A 165 -5.19 8.39 15.87
N GLN A 166 -5.44 9.57 16.45
CA GLN A 166 -4.77 10.82 16.05
C GLN A 166 -3.24 10.79 16.25
N ASN A 167 -2.74 9.92 17.12
CA ASN A 167 -1.30 9.73 17.32
C ASN A 167 -0.61 9.04 16.15
N PHE A 168 -1.37 8.36 15.27
CA PHE A 168 -0.80 7.72 14.09
C PHE A 168 -0.37 8.75 13.06
N ASN A 169 0.89 8.66 12.64
CA ASN A 169 1.44 9.48 11.57
C ASN A 169 2.30 8.61 10.67
N ASN A 170 2.23 8.84 9.36
CA ASN A 170 3.15 8.21 8.43
C ASN A 170 3.71 9.25 7.47
N TRP A 171 5.02 9.47 7.48
CA TRP A 171 5.74 10.33 6.54
C TRP A 171 6.69 9.50 5.71
N TRP A 172 6.68 9.67 4.40
CA TRP A 172 7.66 9.04 3.54
C TRP A 172 8.19 10.01 2.49
N PHE A 173 9.42 9.80 2.07
CA PHE A 173 9.98 10.47 0.90
C PHE A 173 11.05 9.62 0.22
N GLY A 174 11.14 9.81 -1.09
CA GLY A 174 12.12 9.16 -1.94
C GLY A 174 12.91 10.21 -2.73
N LEU A 175 14.21 9.98 -2.87
CA LEU A 175 15.11 10.77 -3.70
C LEU A 175 15.94 9.83 -4.56
N ASN A 176 15.79 9.98 -5.87
CA ASN A 176 16.48 9.15 -6.85
C ASN A 176 17.23 10.03 -7.88
N PRO A 177 18.35 10.68 -7.51
CA PRO A 177 19.25 11.33 -8.45
C PRO A 177 19.74 10.36 -9.53
N ARG A 178 19.62 10.79 -10.79
CA ARG A 178 19.94 10.00 -11.98
C ARG A 178 21.00 10.70 -12.81
N PHE A 179 22.06 9.98 -13.15
CA PHE A 179 23.19 10.44 -13.95
C PHE A 179 23.32 9.59 -15.22
N LYS A 180 22.88 10.13 -16.35
CA LYS A 180 23.08 9.56 -17.68
C LYS A 180 24.39 10.11 -18.26
N PHE A 181 25.52 9.49 -17.90
CA PHE A 181 26.86 9.94 -18.33
C PHE A 181 27.02 9.95 -19.85
N ASN A 182 26.41 8.98 -20.53
CA ASN A 182 26.30 8.90 -21.99
C ASN A 182 25.18 7.90 -22.36
N ASP A 183 25.07 7.52 -23.62
CA ASP A 183 24.05 6.56 -24.08
C ASP A 183 24.28 5.12 -23.59
N ASN A 184 25.49 4.82 -23.13
CA ASN A 184 25.86 3.50 -22.65
C ASN A 184 25.79 3.39 -21.13
N PHE A 185 26.13 4.44 -20.38
CA PHE A 185 26.25 4.39 -18.93
C PHE A 185 25.24 5.26 -18.19
N LEU A 186 24.48 4.60 -17.32
CA LEU A 186 23.49 5.19 -16.42
C LEU A 186 23.81 4.80 -14.98
N MET A 187 23.78 5.78 -14.09
CA MET A 187 23.79 5.57 -12.64
C MET A 187 22.57 6.20 -12.00
N VAL A 188 21.99 5.53 -11.01
CA VAL A 188 20.92 6.05 -10.16
C VAL A 188 21.32 5.79 -8.72
N LEU A 189 21.26 6.83 -7.89
CA LEU A 189 21.39 6.72 -6.45
C LEU A 189 19.99 6.82 -5.87
N GLY A 190 19.55 5.83 -5.11
CA GLY A 190 18.23 5.84 -4.48
C GLY A 190 18.35 6.00 -2.97
N PHE A 191 17.46 6.81 -2.41
CA PHE A 191 17.26 6.95 -0.98
C PHE A 191 15.76 7.02 -0.70
N GLU A 192 15.25 6.07 0.07
CA GLU A 192 13.88 6.02 0.53
C GLU A 192 13.87 6.07 2.05
N TYR A 193 12.95 6.86 2.61
CA TYR A 193 12.74 7.01 4.04
C TYR A 193 11.24 6.89 4.31
N ASP A 194 10.88 6.07 5.30
CA ASP A 194 9.50 5.87 5.72
C ASP A 194 9.44 5.83 7.25
N ASP A 195 8.67 6.73 7.85
CA ASP A 195 8.52 6.91 9.30
C ASP A 195 7.06 6.74 9.67
N TYR A 196 6.80 5.77 10.53
CA TYR A 196 5.50 5.48 11.13
C TYR A 196 5.60 5.78 12.61
N SER A 197 4.70 6.62 13.11
CA SER A 197 4.52 6.83 14.54
C SER A 197 3.16 6.31 14.98
N GLY A 198 3.07 5.70 16.16
CA GLY A 198 1.80 5.23 16.73
C GLY A 198 1.10 4.14 15.87
N ASP A 199 1.86 3.37 15.10
CA ASP A 199 1.34 2.25 14.33
C ASP A 199 0.85 1.14 15.27
N ARG A 200 -0.32 0.58 15.01
CA ARG A 200 -0.89 -0.50 15.82
C ARG A 200 -1.08 -1.73 14.95
N GLY A 201 -0.52 -2.85 15.38
CA GLY A 201 -0.70 -4.11 14.70
C GLY A 201 -0.47 -5.31 15.61
N TYR A 202 -0.78 -6.48 15.07
CA TYR A 202 -0.62 -7.76 15.74
C TYR A 202 0.82 -7.99 16.21
N VAL A 203 0.97 -8.56 17.41
CA VAL A 203 2.27 -8.93 17.96
C VAL A 203 2.60 -10.39 17.63
N ASN A 204 3.69 -10.60 16.88
CA ASN A 204 4.19 -11.93 16.53
C ASN A 204 4.70 -12.70 17.76
N GLY A 205 4.48 -14.02 17.77
CA GLY A 205 5.02 -14.90 18.80
C GLY A 205 4.41 -14.71 20.19
N GLN A 206 3.18 -14.18 20.27
CA GLN A 206 2.43 -14.13 21.52
C GLN A 206 2.11 -15.55 22.02
N GLU A 207 2.45 -15.85 23.27
CA GLU A 207 2.18 -17.12 23.95
C GLU A 207 1.03 -16.95 24.96
N ILE A 208 -0.09 -16.41 24.50
CA ILE A 208 -1.29 -16.18 25.32
C ILE A 208 -2.46 -16.90 24.66
N ASP A 209 -3.08 -17.80 25.42
CA ASP A 209 -4.29 -18.49 25.00
C ASP A 209 -5.52 -17.55 25.07
N ASP A 210 -6.46 -17.71 24.13
CA ASP A 210 -7.77 -17.04 24.08
C ASP A 210 -7.77 -15.50 23.99
N ARG A 211 -6.63 -14.87 23.66
CA ARG A 211 -6.52 -13.42 23.48
C ARG A 211 -5.66 -13.08 22.28
N ILE A 212 -6.04 -12.01 21.57
CA ILE A 212 -5.26 -11.47 20.46
C ILE A 212 -4.68 -10.13 20.90
N ILE A 213 -3.35 -10.06 20.94
CA ILE A 213 -2.59 -8.91 21.41
C ILE A 213 -2.06 -8.07 20.25
N PHE A 214 -2.26 -6.76 20.39
CA PHE A 214 -1.75 -5.73 19.51
C PHE A 214 -0.74 -4.84 20.25
N GLY A 215 0.29 -4.43 19.54
CA GLY A 215 1.30 -3.49 20.03
C GLY A 215 1.23 -2.17 19.28
N GLN A 216 1.46 -1.07 20.00
CA GLN A 216 1.70 0.23 19.38
C GLN A 216 3.21 0.45 19.24
N ARG A 217 3.65 0.97 18.09
CA ARG A 217 5.07 1.11 17.77
C ARG A 217 5.35 2.31 16.89
N ASP A 218 6.58 2.80 17.00
CA ASP A 218 7.20 3.68 16.03
C ASP A 218 8.15 2.86 15.16
N ARG A 219 8.11 3.04 13.84
CA ARG A 219 8.98 2.34 12.88
C ARG A 219 9.60 3.34 11.93
N ILE A 220 10.92 3.28 11.79
CA ILE A 220 11.66 4.00 10.76
C ILE A 220 12.32 2.98 9.85
N ASP A 221 12.02 3.07 8.56
CA ASP A 221 12.62 2.30 7.49
C ASP A 221 13.45 3.22 6.59
N ILE A 222 14.69 2.82 6.33
CA ILE A 222 15.62 3.54 5.47
C ILE A 222 16.17 2.56 4.44
N GLU A 223 16.03 2.90 3.16
CA GLU A 223 16.66 2.16 2.07
C GLU A 223 17.61 3.07 1.30
N ALA A 224 18.86 2.64 1.14
CA ALA A 224 19.83 3.29 0.27
C ALA A 224 20.23 2.32 -0.84
N SER A 225 20.20 2.78 -2.09
CA SER A 225 20.55 1.96 -3.24
C SER A 225 21.49 2.66 -4.22
N ILE A 226 22.31 1.87 -4.89
CA ILE A 226 23.14 2.30 -6.01
C ILE A 226 22.85 1.34 -7.16
N TYR A 227 22.26 1.88 -8.21
CA TYR A 227 22.00 1.19 -9.46
C TYR A 227 22.93 1.71 -10.55
N GLY A 228 23.59 0.81 -11.27
CA GLY A 228 24.43 1.12 -12.42
C GLY A 228 24.09 0.22 -13.59
N SER A 229 23.93 0.80 -14.77
CA SER A 229 23.71 0.06 -16.01
C SER A 229 24.68 0.52 -17.09
N TYR A 230 25.41 -0.41 -17.67
CA TYR A 230 26.32 -0.18 -18.79
C TYR A 230 25.92 -1.04 -19.99
N ASN A 231 25.49 -0.41 -21.08
CA ASN A 231 25.19 -1.06 -22.34
C ASN A 231 26.45 -1.11 -23.20
N PHE A 232 26.95 -2.31 -23.49
CA PHE A 232 28.07 -2.48 -24.43
C PHE A 232 27.63 -2.26 -25.88
N ASN A 233 26.40 -2.70 -26.18
CA ASN A 233 25.70 -2.51 -27.45
C ASN A 233 24.21 -2.79 -27.25
N SER A 234 23.42 -2.77 -28.33
CA SER A 234 21.97 -2.96 -28.30
C SER A 234 21.49 -4.33 -27.81
N PHE A 235 22.39 -5.32 -27.68
CA PHE A 235 22.06 -6.70 -27.28
C PHE A 235 22.76 -7.13 -25.98
N ASN A 236 23.72 -6.36 -25.48
CA ASN A 236 24.57 -6.74 -24.35
C ASN A 236 24.65 -5.60 -23.34
N ALA A 237 24.21 -5.85 -22.12
CA ALA A 237 24.25 -4.91 -21.02
C ALA A 237 24.69 -5.60 -19.73
N LEU A 238 25.38 -4.86 -18.87
CA LEU A 238 25.65 -5.23 -17.50
C LEU A 238 24.93 -4.25 -16.58
N THR A 239 24.11 -4.79 -15.69
CA THR A 239 23.41 -4.02 -14.67
C THR A 239 23.81 -4.54 -13.29
N LEU A 240 24.21 -3.64 -12.41
CA LEU A 240 24.55 -3.92 -11.02
C LEU A 240 23.65 -3.08 -10.12
N SER A 241 23.18 -3.69 -9.04
CA SER A 241 22.37 -3.01 -8.02
C SER A 241 22.85 -3.43 -6.65
N PHE A 242 23.15 -2.44 -5.81
CA PHE A 242 23.47 -2.63 -4.41
C PHE A 242 22.39 -1.92 -3.60
N ARG A 243 21.89 -2.59 -2.55
CA ARG A 243 20.82 -2.08 -1.72
C ARG A 243 21.14 -2.38 -0.26
N ASN A 244 21.00 -1.38 0.59
CA ASN A 244 21.05 -1.51 2.03
C ASN A 244 19.70 -1.08 2.60
N TYR A 245 19.14 -1.92 3.46
CA TYR A 245 17.86 -1.69 4.13
C TYR A 245 18.09 -1.77 5.62
N LEU A 246 17.62 -0.75 6.34
CA LEU A 246 17.65 -0.65 7.78
C LEU A 246 16.23 -0.34 8.27
N SER A 247 15.75 -1.14 9.21
CA SER A 247 14.47 -0.93 9.88
C SER A 247 14.69 -0.91 11.38
N THR A 248 14.20 0.13 12.04
CA THR A 248 14.18 0.23 13.50
C THR A 248 12.74 0.30 13.97
N VAL A 249 12.38 -0.52 14.94
CA VAL A 249 11.02 -0.57 15.51
C VAL A 249 11.15 -0.39 17.01
N THR A 250 10.39 0.55 17.58
CA THR A 250 10.31 0.80 19.00
C THR A 250 8.87 0.61 19.45
N TYR A 251 8.61 -0.42 20.25
CA TYR A 251 7.27 -0.64 20.82
C TYR A 251 7.06 0.17 22.11
N ASP A 252 5.85 0.70 22.26
CA ASP A 252 5.34 1.20 23.53
C ASP A 252 5.26 0.07 24.57
N ASN A 253 5.33 0.44 25.85
CA ASN A 253 5.23 -0.55 26.92
C ASN A 253 3.80 -1.11 27.06
N SER A 254 2.78 -0.28 26.84
CA SER A 254 1.38 -0.69 26.87
C SER A 254 1.04 -1.56 25.66
N MET A 255 0.32 -2.66 25.91
CA MET A 255 -0.24 -3.53 24.86
C MET A 255 -1.75 -3.40 24.83
N TYR A 256 -2.38 -3.87 23.76
CA TYR A 256 -3.81 -3.80 23.54
C TYR A 256 -4.39 -5.19 23.31
N VAL A 257 -5.57 -5.44 23.85
CA VAL A 257 -6.33 -6.67 23.63
C VAL A 257 -7.43 -6.38 22.62
N LEU A 258 -7.49 -7.16 21.55
CA LEU A 258 -8.61 -7.14 20.61
C LEU A 258 -9.88 -7.61 21.32
N GLN A 259 -10.93 -6.80 21.24
CA GLN A 259 -12.24 -7.12 21.79
C GLN A 259 -13.14 -7.76 20.70
N ASP A 260 -14.20 -8.45 21.12
CA ASP A 260 -15.16 -9.11 20.20
C ASP A 260 -15.85 -8.16 19.23
N ASN A 261 -15.91 -6.86 19.56
CA ASN A 261 -16.46 -5.82 18.68
C ASN A 261 -15.44 -5.26 17.68
N GLY A 262 -14.20 -5.77 17.67
CA GLY A 262 -13.11 -5.39 16.79
C GLY A 262 -12.31 -4.16 17.19
N TYR A 263 -12.65 -3.51 18.31
CA TYR A 263 -11.86 -2.41 18.87
C TYR A 263 -10.73 -2.93 19.77
N LEU A 264 -9.70 -2.10 19.92
CA LEU A 264 -8.58 -2.37 20.80
C LEU A 264 -8.79 -1.73 22.16
N LYS A 265 -8.61 -2.51 23.22
CA LYS A 265 -8.61 -2.01 24.61
C LYS A 265 -7.22 -2.12 25.20
N GLU A 266 -6.71 -1.03 25.77
CA GLU A 266 -5.44 -1.05 26.47
C GLU A 266 -5.45 -2.09 27.61
N SER A 267 -4.43 -2.94 27.62
CA SER A 267 -4.27 -4.01 28.59
C SER A 267 -3.75 -3.48 29.91
N GLN A 268 -4.34 -3.94 31.01
CA GLN A 268 -3.86 -3.67 32.37
C GLN A 268 -2.89 -4.75 32.88
N VAL A 269 -2.72 -5.84 32.13
CA VAL A 269 -1.97 -7.04 32.53
C VAL A 269 -0.80 -7.29 31.58
N TYR A 270 -1.02 -7.09 30.29
CA TYR A 270 -0.02 -7.34 29.25
C TYR A 270 0.74 -6.06 28.94
N THR A 271 2.03 -6.11 29.19
CA THR A 271 3.02 -5.12 28.76
C THR A 271 4.05 -5.77 27.85
N LYS A 272 4.82 -4.93 27.17
CA LYS A 272 5.96 -5.31 26.32
C LYS A 272 6.88 -6.37 26.94
N SER A 273 7.15 -6.31 28.24
CA SER A 273 8.01 -7.26 28.95
C SER A 273 7.31 -8.56 29.37
N THR A 274 5.98 -8.57 29.49
CA THR A 274 5.22 -9.77 29.86
C THR A 274 4.86 -10.66 28.68
N ILE A 275 4.80 -10.09 27.47
CA ILE A 275 4.44 -10.80 26.25
C ILE A 275 5.65 -11.37 25.50
N SER A 276 6.87 -10.87 25.75
CA SER A 276 8.13 -11.49 25.32
C SER A 276 9.33 -10.87 26.04
N ASN A 277 10.42 -11.64 26.10
CA ASN A 277 11.72 -11.18 26.61
C ASN A 277 12.49 -10.33 25.58
N ALA A 278 12.02 -10.24 24.33
CA ALA A 278 12.65 -9.43 23.29
C ALA A 278 12.25 -7.95 23.44
N PRO A 279 13.21 -7.03 23.61
CA PRO A 279 12.91 -5.63 23.84
C PRO A 279 12.40 -4.91 22.60
N ASP A 280 12.43 -5.49 21.40
CA ASP A 280 11.68 -5.01 20.24
C ASP A 280 11.34 -6.21 19.36
N TYR A 281 10.05 -6.39 19.06
CA TYR A 281 9.56 -7.52 18.28
C TYR A 281 10.02 -7.35 16.85
N SER A 282 10.91 -8.23 16.39
CA SER A 282 11.29 -8.26 14.98
C SER A 282 10.05 -8.61 14.15
N PRO A 283 9.63 -7.76 13.20
CA PRO A 283 8.71 -8.18 12.16
C PRO A 283 9.53 -9.10 11.24
N ARG A 284 9.73 -10.37 11.62
CA ARG A 284 10.19 -11.34 10.64
C ARG A 284 9.03 -11.62 9.69
N TYR A 285 9.32 -11.32 8.43
CA TYR A 285 8.64 -11.64 7.18
C TYR A 285 7.63 -12.78 7.24
#